data_AF-A0A435B800-F1
#
_entry.id   AF-A0A435B800-F1
#
_cell.length_a   1.000
_cell.length_b   1.000
_cell.length_c   1.000
_cell.angle_alpha   90.00
_cell.angle_beta   90.00
_cell.angle_gamma   90.00
#
_symmetry.space_group_name_H-M   'P 1'
#
loop_
_entity.id
_entity.type
_entity.pdbx_description
1 polymer ?
#
loop_
_entity_poly.entity_id
_entity_poly.type
_entity_poly.pdbx_seq_one_letter_code
_entity_poly.pdbx_strand_id
1 'polypeptide(L)'
;AGTAPYGYLHCGPSGAGHFVKMVHNGIEYGVMAAYAEGINILKSANAGKRARTADAETSPLENPQYYQFDIDLPQVAEVWRHGSVIGSWLLDLTAGALKNDPALTQFGGRVSDSGEGRWTLKAAIDTGVPAPVLSSALFDRFSSQGESEFADKLLSAMRYAFGGHVEKPKT
;
A
#
# COMPACT_ATOMS: atom_id res chain seq x y z
N ALA A 1 37.68 -1.32 -6.22
CA ALA A 1 36.46 -1.57 -5.42
C ALA A 1 35.99 -0.24 -4.84
N GLY A 2 34.69 0.09 -4.92
CA GLY A 2 34.14 1.33 -4.35
C GLY A 2 33.87 1.21 -2.85
N THR A 3 33.32 2.27 -2.23
CA THR A 3 33.00 2.32 -0.79
C THR A 3 31.73 1.55 -0.41
N ALA A 4 30.95 1.08 -1.40
CA ALA A 4 29.65 0.43 -1.21
C ALA A 4 29.66 -0.77 -0.24
N PRO A 5 30.66 -1.69 -0.22
CA PRO A 5 30.69 -2.79 0.76
C PRO A 5 30.76 -2.33 2.23
N TYR A 6 31.15 -1.07 2.48
CA TYR A 6 31.21 -0.48 3.81
C TYR A 6 29.96 0.36 4.16
N GLY A 7 28.98 0.44 3.26
CA GLY A 7 27.71 1.11 3.53
C GLY A 7 27.72 2.64 3.42
N TYR A 8 28.73 3.25 2.79
CA TYR A 8 28.77 4.70 2.56
C TYR A 8 29.19 5.05 1.13
N LEU A 9 28.83 6.25 0.66
CA LEU A 9 29.15 6.75 -0.67
C LEU A 9 29.21 8.29 -0.68
N HIS A 10 30.22 8.86 -1.34
CA HIS A 10 30.23 10.30 -1.66
C HIS A 10 29.37 10.54 -2.92
N CYS A 11 28.15 11.03 -2.73
CA CYS A 11 27.14 11.11 -3.80
C CYS A 11 27.31 12.29 -4.77
N GLY A 12 28.22 13.24 -4.51
CA GLY A 12 28.41 14.42 -5.36
C GLY A 12 28.61 15.71 -4.54
N PRO A 13 28.39 16.91 -5.12
CA PRO A 13 28.51 18.17 -4.41
C PRO A 13 27.48 18.32 -3.28
N SER A 14 27.53 19.44 -2.57
CA SER A 14 26.59 19.75 -1.48
C SER A 14 25.13 19.48 -1.88
N GLY A 15 24.40 18.76 -1.01
CA GLY A 15 23.00 18.36 -1.23
C GLY A 15 22.81 17.00 -1.91
N ALA A 16 23.79 16.48 -2.67
CA ALA A 16 23.62 15.23 -3.41
C ALA A 16 23.33 14.01 -2.52
N GLY A 17 23.96 13.94 -1.34
CA GLY A 17 23.68 12.88 -0.36
C GLY A 17 22.23 12.88 0.14
N HIS A 18 21.69 14.07 0.46
CA HIS A 18 20.29 14.22 0.87
C HIS A 18 19.33 13.90 -0.28
N PHE A 19 19.66 14.28 -1.52
CA PHE A 19 18.84 13.95 -2.68
C PHE A 19 18.74 12.43 -2.90
N VAL A 20 19.87 11.71 -2.81
CA VAL A 20 19.87 10.24 -2.91
C VAL A 20 19.04 9.62 -1.77
N LYS A 21 19.17 10.12 -0.53
CA LYS A 21 18.38 9.65 0.61
C LYS A 21 16.88 9.95 0.47
N MET A 22 16.52 11.10 -0.08
CA MET A 22 15.13 11.45 -0.36
C MET A 22 14.50 10.42 -1.30
N VAL A 23 15.15 10.13 -2.43
CA VAL A 23 14.67 9.13 -3.40
C VAL A 23 14.63 7.72 -2.79
N HIS A 24 15.61 7.36 -1.96
CA HIS A 24 15.58 6.11 -1.20
C HIS A 24 14.28 5.96 -0.40
N ASN A 25 13.86 7.00 0.33
CA ASN A 25 12.59 6.98 1.09
C ASN A 25 11.36 6.90 0.17
N GLY A 26 11.40 7.53 -1.01
CA GLY A 26 10.36 7.35 -2.01
C GLY A 26 10.24 5.89 -2.46
N ILE A 27 11.36 5.22 -2.74
CA ILE A 27 11.40 3.78 -3.09
C ILE A 27 10.88 2.93 -1.93
N GLU A 28 11.28 3.23 -0.70
CA GLU A 28 10.80 2.53 0.51
C GLU A 28 9.26 2.56 0.59
N TYR A 29 8.62 3.69 0.30
CA TYR A 29 7.16 3.80 0.30
C TYR A 29 6.53 2.86 -0.72
N GLY A 30 7.09 2.82 -1.95
CA GLY A 30 6.60 1.93 -3.02
C GLY A 30 6.70 0.45 -2.65
N VAL A 31 7.83 0.04 -2.05
CA VAL A 31 8.02 -1.36 -1.64
C VAL A 31 7.07 -1.75 -0.51
N MET A 32 6.88 -0.88 0.49
CA MET A 32 5.91 -1.11 1.57
C MET A 32 4.48 -1.23 1.03
N ALA A 33 4.08 -0.35 0.11
CA ALA A 33 2.75 -0.37 -0.50
C ALA A 33 2.52 -1.67 -1.28
N ALA A 34 3.50 -2.12 -2.08
CA ALA A 34 3.40 -3.37 -2.84
C ALA A 34 3.16 -4.59 -1.92
N TYR A 35 3.84 -4.67 -0.78
CA TYR A 35 3.56 -5.72 0.21
C TYR A 35 2.19 -5.58 0.85
N ALA A 36 1.82 -4.37 1.27
CA ALA A 36 0.54 -4.12 1.93
C ALA A 36 -0.65 -4.50 1.03
N GLU A 37 -0.63 -4.08 -0.23
CA GLU A 37 -1.66 -4.43 -1.22
C GLU A 37 -1.71 -5.94 -1.48
N GLY A 38 -0.56 -6.56 -1.76
CA GLY A 38 -0.47 -7.98 -2.05
C GLY A 38 -0.96 -8.86 -0.89
N ILE A 39 -0.57 -8.52 0.34
CA ILE A 39 -1.01 -9.24 1.54
C ILE A 39 -2.51 -9.00 1.79
N ASN A 40 -3.04 -7.81 1.53
CA ASN A 40 -4.47 -7.54 1.66
C ASN A 40 -5.32 -8.33 0.65
N ILE A 41 -4.80 -8.56 -0.56
CA ILE A 41 -5.42 -9.48 -1.54
C ILE A 41 -5.46 -10.91 -0.98
N LEU A 42 -4.35 -11.41 -0.43
CA LEU A 42 -4.31 -12.75 0.19
C LEU A 42 -5.26 -12.84 1.39
N LYS A 43 -5.33 -11.80 2.22
CA LYS A 43 -6.28 -11.72 3.35
C LYS A 43 -7.72 -11.82 2.87
N SER A 44 -8.02 -11.28 1.69
CA SER A 44 -9.33 -11.26 1.08
C SER A 44 -9.65 -12.52 0.25
N ALA A 45 -8.73 -13.48 0.15
CA ALA A 45 -8.86 -14.67 -0.70
C ALA A 45 -9.96 -15.66 -0.27
N ASN A 46 -10.61 -15.43 0.87
CA ASN A 46 -11.83 -16.14 1.30
C ASN A 46 -13.14 -15.38 0.99
N ALA A 47 -13.09 -14.37 0.11
CA ALA A 47 -14.22 -13.55 -0.31
C ALA A 47 -15.46 -14.35 -0.73
N GLY A 48 -15.30 -15.52 -1.34
CA GLY A 48 -16.37 -16.40 -1.79
C GLY A 48 -17.05 -17.20 -0.69
N LYS A 49 -16.49 -17.25 0.53
CA LYS A 49 -17.15 -17.85 1.70
C LYS A 49 -18.18 -16.92 2.36
N ARG A 50 -18.16 -15.64 2.03
CA ARG A 50 -19.03 -14.63 2.63
C ARG A 50 -20.26 -14.41 1.76
N ALA A 51 -21.44 -14.47 2.37
CA ALA A 51 -22.66 -14.01 1.72
C ALA A 51 -22.54 -12.50 1.45
N ARG A 52 -22.84 -12.08 0.21
CA ARG A 52 -22.87 -10.67 -0.19
C ARG A 52 -24.26 -10.34 -0.68
N THR A 53 -24.87 -9.31 -0.11
CA THR A 53 -26.08 -8.72 -0.70
C THR A 53 -25.65 -7.86 -1.88
N ALA A 54 -26.20 -8.11 -3.06
CA ALA A 54 -25.96 -7.25 -4.22
C ALA A 54 -26.71 -5.93 -4.00
N ASP A 55 -25.98 -4.82 -3.96
CA ASP A 55 -26.53 -3.48 -3.79
C ASP A 55 -25.68 -2.44 -4.55
N ALA A 56 -26.06 -1.17 -4.46
CA ALA A 56 -25.37 -0.09 -5.17
C ALA A 56 -23.89 0.09 -4.77
N GLU A 57 -23.45 -0.48 -3.65
CA GLU A 57 -22.07 -0.40 -3.17
C GLU A 57 -21.33 -1.74 -3.31
N THR A 58 -22.06 -2.86 -3.39
CA THR A 58 -21.51 -4.21 -3.32
C THR A 58 -21.70 -4.92 -4.65
N SER A 59 -20.63 -4.95 -5.45
CA SER A 59 -20.62 -5.74 -6.68
C SER A 59 -20.69 -7.24 -6.36
N PRO A 60 -21.54 -8.02 -7.04
CA PRO A 60 -21.57 -9.47 -6.93
C PRO A 60 -20.22 -10.09 -7.27
N LEU A 61 -19.85 -11.16 -6.56
CA LEU A 61 -18.71 -11.99 -6.94
C LEU A 61 -19.23 -13.10 -7.86
N GLU A 62 -18.96 -12.99 -9.15
CA GLU A 62 -19.51 -13.89 -10.18
C GLU A 62 -19.10 -15.35 -9.97
N ASN A 63 -17.83 -15.58 -9.58
CA ASN A 63 -17.25 -16.92 -9.42
C ASN A 63 -16.70 -17.13 -7.99
N PRO A 64 -17.56 -17.22 -6.95
CA PRO A 64 -17.13 -17.30 -5.55
C PRO A 64 -16.33 -18.56 -5.24
N GLN A 65 -16.51 -19.64 -6.01
CA GLN A 65 -15.78 -20.89 -5.86
C GLN A 65 -14.26 -20.73 -5.99
N TYR A 66 -13.77 -19.71 -6.69
CA TYR A 66 -12.32 -19.46 -6.85
C TYR A 66 -11.71 -18.65 -5.69
N TYR A 67 -12.51 -18.22 -4.71
CA TYR A 67 -12.06 -17.35 -3.62
C TYR A 67 -12.49 -17.91 -2.27
N GLN A 68 -12.19 -19.19 -2.03
CA GLN A 68 -12.51 -19.90 -0.78
C GLN A 68 -11.26 -20.29 0.01
N PHE A 69 -10.21 -19.47 -0.03
CA PHE A 69 -8.93 -19.76 0.61
C PHE A 69 -8.78 -19.02 1.94
N ASP A 70 -8.69 -19.76 3.05
CA ASP A 70 -8.23 -19.21 4.32
C ASP A 70 -6.71 -19.32 4.38
N ILE A 71 -6.03 -18.24 4.03
CA ILE A 71 -4.57 -18.20 3.91
C ILE A 71 -3.94 -17.78 5.25
N ASP A 72 -2.97 -18.56 5.71
CA ASP A 72 -2.11 -18.23 6.84
C ASP A 72 -1.04 -17.22 6.41
N LEU A 73 -1.34 -15.93 6.57
CA LEU A 73 -0.44 -14.85 6.16
C LEU A 73 0.91 -14.86 6.89
N PRO A 74 1.00 -15.12 8.21
CA PRO A 74 2.28 -15.31 8.88
C PRO A 74 3.16 -16.38 8.23
N GLN A 75 2.60 -17.55 7.91
CA GLN A 75 3.36 -18.62 7.25
C GLN A 75 3.75 -18.27 5.81
N VAL A 76 2.90 -17.57 5.07
CA VAL A 76 3.21 -17.09 3.71
C VAL A 76 4.36 -16.08 3.74
N ALA A 77 4.31 -15.09 4.64
CA ALA A 77 5.38 -14.12 4.80
C ALA A 77 6.69 -14.79 5.20
N GLU A 78 6.63 -15.80 6.08
CA GLU A 78 7.82 -16.56 6.47
C GLU A 78 8.42 -17.35 5.30
N VAL A 79 7.63 -18.10 4.53
CA VAL A 79 8.17 -18.91 3.42
C VAL A 79 8.80 -18.05 2.33
N TRP A 80 8.29 -16.85 2.07
CA TRP A 80 8.87 -15.94 1.08
C TRP A 80 10.25 -15.39 1.46
N ARG A 81 10.66 -15.48 2.73
CA ARG A 81 12.01 -15.10 3.16
C ARG A 81 13.07 -16.10 2.68
N HIS A 82 12.65 -17.30 2.25
CA HIS A 82 13.54 -18.41 1.93
C HIS A 82 13.59 -18.67 0.42
N GLY A 83 14.48 -17.95 -0.27
CA GLY A 83 14.78 -18.19 -1.69
C GLY A 83 13.77 -17.64 -2.69
N SER A 84 12.79 -16.83 -2.25
CA SER A 84 11.91 -16.11 -3.17
C SER A 84 12.58 -14.87 -3.75
N VAL A 85 12.10 -14.43 -4.92
CA VAL A 85 12.58 -13.20 -5.60
C VAL A 85 12.28 -11.94 -4.79
N ILE A 86 11.25 -11.98 -3.94
CA ILE A 86 10.82 -10.84 -3.12
C ILE A 86 11.44 -10.88 -1.71
N GLY A 87 12.49 -11.67 -1.48
CA GLY A 87 13.25 -11.60 -0.22
C GLY A 87 13.81 -10.19 0.01
N SER A 88 13.46 -9.56 1.12
CA SER A 88 13.96 -8.23 1.50
C SER A 88 13.85 -7.95 2.99
N TRP A 89 14.57 -6.92 3.46
CA TRP A 89 14.48 -6.49 4.86
C TRP A 89 13.05 -6.08 5.26
N LEU A 90 12.31 -5.41 4.37
CA LEU A 90 10.90 -5.07 4.64
C LEU A 90 10.04 -6.32 4.77
N LEU A 91 10.30 -7.38 4.00
CA LEU A 91 9.61 -8.67 4.17
C LEU A 91 9.94 -9.33 5.52
N ASP A 92 11.19 -9.25 6.00
CA ASP A 92 11.56 -9.72 7.33
C ASP A 92 10.73 -9.03 8.43
N LEU A 93 10.58 -7.70 8.32
CA LEU A 93 9.75 -6.91 9.24
C LEU A 93 8.28 -7.29 9.15
N THR A 94 7.75 -7.48 7.93
CA THR A 94 6.38 -7.92 7.70
C THR A 94 6.10 -9.29 8.33
N ALA A 95 6.99 -10.25 8.14
CA ALA A 95 6.86 -11.58 8.73
C ALA A 95 6.91 -11.52 10.26
N GLY A 96 7.80 -10.70 10.82
CA GLY A 96 7.87 -10.47 12.27
C GLY A 96 6.57 -9.85 12.82
N ALA A 97 6.02 -8.83 12.15
CA ALA A 97 4.78 -8.19 12.56
C ALA A 97 3.59 -9.17 12.52
N LEU A 98 3.42 -9.90 11.42
CA LEU A 98 2.33 -10.86 11.26
C LEU A 98 2.45 -12.05 12.21
N LYS A 99 3.67 -12.52 12.51
CA LYS A 99 3.89 -13.58 13.50
C LYS A 99 3.42 -13.17 14.89
N ASN A 100 3.64 -11.91 15.26
CA ASN A 100 3.25 -11.39 16.58
C ASN A 100 1.75 -11.08 16.66
N ASP A 101 1.19 -10.47 15.61
CA ASP A 101 -0.23 -10.13 15.52
C ASP A 101 -0.74 -10.37 14.08
N PRO A 102 -1.28 -11.56 13.79
CA PRO A 102 -1.76 -11.91 12.45
C PRO A 102 -2.91 -11.04 11.95
N ALA A 103 -3.61 -10.34 12.86
CA ALA A 103 -4.74 -9.47 12.53
C ALA A 103 -4.39 -7.98 12.64
N LEU A 104 -3.16 -7.64 13.04
CA LEU A 104 -2.66 -6.27 13.17
C LEU A 104 -3.55 -5.37 14.07
N THR A 105 -4.19 -5.97 15.09
CA THR A 105 -5.17 -5.36 16.00
C THR A 105 -4.67 -4.13 16.75
N GLN A 106 -3.36 -4.01 16.99
CA GLN A 106 -2.77 -2.85 17.66
C GLN A 106 -2.65 -1.59 16.77
N PHE A 107 -2.87 -1.72 15.45
CA PHE A 107 -2.67 -0.64 14.49
C PHE A 107 -4.01 -0.06 14.00
N GLY A 108 -4.17 1.27 14.06
CA GLY A 108 -5.39 1.97 13.66
C GLY A 108 -5.52 2.27 12.15
N GLY A 109 -4.57 1.83 11.32
CA GLY A 109 -4.63 1.99 9.86
C GLY A 109 -4.37 3.41 9.32
N ARG A 110 -4.13 4.42 10.17
CA ARG A 110 -3.74 5.79 9.74
C ARG A 110 -2.23 5.88 9.59
N VAL A 111 -1.74 6.00 8.35
CA VAL A 111 -0.31 5.94 8.03
C VAL A 111 0.24 7.34 7.83
N SER A 112 1.27 7.73 8.60
CA SER A 112 1.94 9.03 8.47
C SER A 112 3.02 9.02 7.37
N ASP A 113 3.42 10.22 6.96
CA ASP A 113 4.57 10.48 6.08
C ASP A 113 5.42 11.64 6.64
N SER A 114 6.73 11.62 6.43
CA SER A 114 7.70 12.56 7.03
C SER A 114 8.22 13.65 6.08
N GLY A 115 7.78 13.63 4.82
CA GLY A 115 8.16 14.62 3.81
C GLY A 115 9.01 14.07 2.64
N GLU A 116 9.90 13.11 2.85
CA GLU A 116 10.80 12.64 1.78
C GLU A 116 10.06 11.99 0.61
N GLY A 117 8.94 11.31 0.87
CA GLY A 117 8.06 10.80 -0.18
C GLY A 117 7.47 11.94 -1.01
N ARG A 118 7.03 13.04 -0.36
CA ARG A 118 6.52 14.24 -1.03
C ARG A 118 7.58 14.91 -1.88
N TRP A 119 8.79 15.09 -1.35
CA TRP A 119 9.89 15.72 -2.09
C TRP A 119 10.38 14.86 -3.25
N THR A 120 10.32 13.52 -3.13
CA THR A 120 10.61 12.61 -4.24
C THR A 120 9.66 12.85 -5.42
N LEU A 121 8.36 12.97 -5.17
CA LEU A 121 7.39 13.26 -6.24
C LEU A 121 7.56 14.66 -6.81
N LYS A 122 7.84 15.66 -5.97
CA LYS A 122 8.16 17.00 -6.45
C LYS A 122 9.35 16.97 -7.41
N ALA A 123 10.42 16.26 -7.05
CA ALA A 123 11.58 16.10 -7.93
C ALA A 123 11.23 15.35 -9.22
N ALA A 124 10.39 14.31 -9.15
CA ALA A 124 9.91 13.58 -10.34
C ALA A 124 9.14 14.51 -11.29
N ILE A 125 8.25 15.36 -10.77
CA ILE A 125 7.49 16.35 -11.56
C ILE A 125 8.43 17.41 -12.16
N ASP A 126 9.28 18.02 -11.33
CA ASP A 126 10.22 19.07 -11.74
C ASP A 126 11.18 18.56 -12.85
N THR A 127 11.46 17.25 -12.89
CA THR A 127 12.35 16.62 -13.87
C THR A 127 11.62 15.90 -15.02
N GLY A 128 10.29 15.85 -15.01
CA GLY A 128 9.50 15.15 -16.04
C GLY A 128 9.65 13.62 -16.02
N VAL A 129 9.97 13.02 -14.88
CA VAL A 129 10.13 11.57 -14.72
C VAL A 129 8.81 10.94 -14.25
N PRO A 130 8.24 9.96 -14.98
CA PRO A 130 7.04 9.25 -14.53
C PRO A 130 7.29 8.45 -13.26
N ALA A 131 6.49 8.68 -12.22
CA ALA A 131 6.59 7.98 -10.93
C ALA A 131 5.24 7.45 -10.42
N PRO A 132 4.46 6.69 -11.21
CA PRO A 132 3.11 6.28 -10.83
C PRO A 132 3.06 5.45 -9.54
N VAL A 133 3.94 4.45 -9.41
CA VAL A 133 3.99 3.57 -8.22
C VAL A 133 4.32 4.36 -6.95
N LEU A 134 5.33 5.24 -7.01
CA LEU A 134 5.72 6.05 -5.85
C LEU A 134 4.65 7.08 -5.49
N SER A 135 3.90 7.56 -6.49
CA SER A 135 2.80 8.50 -6.30
C SER A 135 1.63 7.83 -5.60
N SER A 136 1.19 6.67 -6.09
CA SER A 136 0.13 5.87 -5.46
C SER A 136 0.47 5.53 -4.02
N ALA A 137 1.68 5.03 -3.76
CA ALA A 137 2.13 4.68 -2.41
C ALA A 137 2.11 5.85 -1.42
N LEU A 138 2.29 7.10 -1.91
CA LEU A 138 2.13 8.29 -1.07
C LEU A 138 0.65 8.65 -0.90
N PHE A 139 -0.16 8.58 -1.95
CA PHE A 139 -1.59 8.92 -1.91
C PHE A 139 -2.41 7.93 -1.07
N ASP A 140 -2.01 6.67 -0.98
CA ASP A 140 -2.62 5.69 -0.08
C ASP A 140 -2.48 6.14 1.38
N ARG A 141 -1.35 6.75 1.75
CA ARG A 141 -1.15 7.31 3.09
C ARG A 141 -2.09 8.48 3.35
N PHE A 142 -2.27 9.38 2.38
CA PHE A 142 -3.21 10.51 2.51
C PHE A 142 -4.65 10.00 2.65
N SER A 143 -5.04 9.04 1.82
CA SER A 143 -6.37 8.41 1.86
C SER A 143 -6.60 7.71 3.20
N SER A 144 -5.59 7.03 3.75
CA SER A 144 -5.65 6.41 5.08
C SER A 144 -5.92 7.40 6.23
N GLN A 145 -5.63 8.69 6.01
CA GLN A 145 -5.86 9.76 6.98
C GLN A 145 -7.23 10.43 6.81
N GLY A 146 -7.98 10.08 5.77
CA GLY A 146 -9.30 10.65 5.45
C GLY A 146 -9.26 11.77 4.40
N GLU A 147 -8.10 12.07 3.81
CA GLU A 147 -7.94 13.17 2.86
C GLU A 147 -8.71 12.96 1.53
N SER A 148 -9.19 11.73 1.26
CA SER A 148 -10.06 11.42 0.11
C SER A 148 -11.55 11.69 0.36
N GLU A 149 -11.97 11.94 1.60
CA GLU A 149 -13.39 11.89 2.00
C GLU A 149 -14.29 12.84 1.19
N PHE A 150 -13.81 14.05 0.89
CA PHE A 150 -14.57 14.99 0.07
C PHE A 150 -14.75 14.49 -1.37
N ALA A 151 -13.69 13.93 -1.97
CA ALA A 151 -13.75 13.36 -3.31
C ALA A 151 -14.72 12.16 -3.34
N ASP A 152 -14.67 11.30 -2.32
CA ASP A 152 -15.55 10.13 -2.18
C ASP A 152 -17.03 10.55 -2.04
N LYS A 153 -17.33 11.55 -1.20
CA LYS A 153 -18.68 12.15 -1.09
C LYS A 153 -19.17 12.72 -2.41
N LEU A 154 -18.30 13.37 -3.18
CA LEU A 154 -18.66 13.93 -4.48
C LEU A 154 -18.97 12.82 -5.50
N LEU A 155 -18.23 11.71 -5.49
CA LEU A 155 -18.53 10.54 -6.31
C LEU A 155 -19.92 9.98 -5.98
N SER A 156 -20.25 9.83 -4.71
CA SER A 156 -21.57 9.39 -4.27
C SER A 156 -22.68 10.36 -4.68
N ALA A 157 -22.47 11.66 -4.51
CA ALA A 157 -23.41 12.69 -4.95
C ALA A 157 -23.68 12.60 -6.47
N MET A 158 -22.65 12.40 -7.29
CA MET A 158 -22.82 12.22 -8.73
C MET A 158 -23.60 10.94 -9.05
N ARG A 159 -23.25 9.79 -8.43
CA ARG A 159 -23.97 8.52 -8.62
C ARG A 159 -25.44 8.60 -8.24
N TYR A 160 -25.75 9.32 -7.17
CA TYR A 160 -27.12 9.62 -6.80
C TYR A 160 -27.81 10.48 -7.87
N ALA A 161 -27.17 11.56 -8.31
CA ALA A 161 -27.76 12.51 -9.25
C ALA A 161 -28.09 11.90 -10.62
N PHE A 162 -27.20 11.07 -11.19
CA PHE A 162 -27.45 10.49 -12.52
C PHE A 162 -28.17 9.14 -12.49
N GLY A 163 -27.98 8.33 -11.44
CA GLY A 163 -28.40 6.93 -11.41
C GLY A 163 -29.34 6.57 -10.26
N GLY A 164 -29.64 7.49 -9.36
CA GLY A 164 -30.46 7.22 -8.17
C GLY A 164 -29.81 6.23 -7.20
N HIS A 165 -28.50 6.02 -7.27
CA HIS A 165 -27.78 5.10 -6.39
C HIS A 165 -27.77 5.66 -4.96
N VAL A 166 -28.43 4.96 -4.03
CA VAL A 166 -28.51 5.33 -2.61
C VAL A 166 -27.40 4.61 -1.85
N GLU A 167 -26.63 5.36 -1.06
CA GLU A 167 -25.62 4.81 -0.15
C GLU A 167 -26.26 4.07 1.01
N LYS A 168 -25.48 3.18 1.64
CA LYS A 168 -25.85 2.60 2.93
C LYS A 168 -25.91 3.69 4.00
N PRO A 169 -26.77 3.52 5.02
CA PRO A 169 -26.79 4.43 6.16
C PRO A 169 -25.39 4.54 6.78
N LYS A 170 -25.00 5.76 7.17
CA LYS A 170 -23.76 5.98 7.93
C LYS A 170 -23.83 5.17 9.22
N THR A 171 -22.84 4.30 9.42
CA THR A 171 -22.62 3.56 10.67
C THR A 171 -21.92 4.43 11.71
#